data_AF-A0A662AJK8-F1
#
_entry.id   AF-A0A662AJK8-F1
#
_cell.length_a   1.000
_cell.length_b   1.000
_cell.length_c   1.000
_cell.angle_alpha   90.00
_cell.angle_beta   90.00
_cell.angle_gamma   90.00
#
_symmetry.space_group_name_H-M   'P 1'
#
loop_
_entity.id
_entity.type
_entity.pdbx_description
1 polymer ?
#
loop_
_entity_poly.entity_id
_entity_poly.type
_entity_poly.pdbx_seq_one_letter_code
_entity_poly.pdbx_strand_id
1 'polypeptide(L)' 'DGAIYAELKRHEIIKSSNGVTQFVSDYTIKSPSRAAGLLTGLAVSGRKAWKNEVGISLKDILG' A
#
# COMPACT_ATOMS: atom_id res chain seq x y z
N ASP A 1 -1.96 -3.90 -9.16
CA ASP A 1 -3.19 -3.19 -8.73
C ASP A 1 -3.31 -1.87 -9.51
N GLY A 2 -3.73 -1.92 -10.78
CA GLY A 2 -3.73 -0.74 -11.66
C GLY A 2 -4.83 0.28 -11.33
N ALA A 3 -5.93 -0.18 -10.73
CA ALA A 3 -7.08 0.66 -10.41
C ALA A 3 -6.78 1.65 -9.28
N ILE A 4 -6.11 1.22 -8.20
CA ILE A 4 -5.74 2.12 -7.10
C ILE A 4 -4.72 3.18 -7.56
N TYR A 5 -3.76 2.81 -8.41
CA TYR A 5 -2.79 3.78 -8.94
C TYR A 5 -3.49 4.87 -9.77
N ALA A 6 -4.44 4.49 -10.62
CA ALA A 6 -5.23 5.43 -11.39
C ALA A 6 -6.08 6.36 -10.50
N GLU A 7 -6.67 5.82 -9.43
CA GLU A 7 -7.42 6.58 -8.43
C GLU A 7 -6.54 7.63 -7.74
N LEU A 8 -5.38 7.21 -7.22
CA LEU A 8 -4.44 8.10 -6.52
C LEU A 8 -3.91 9.20 -7.42
N LYS A 9 -3.63 8.87 -8.69
CA LYS A 9 -3.19 9.86 -9.68
C LYS A 9 -4.30 10.85 -10.00
N ARG A 10 -5.55 10.38 -10.15
CA ARG A 10 -6.71 11.23 -10.45
C ARG A 10 -7.00 12.23 -9.33
N HIS A 11 -6.82 11.83 -8.07
CA HIS A 11 -7.03 12.68 -6.91
C HIS A 11 -5.77 13.46 -6.48
N GLU A 12 -4.75 13.50 -7.34
CA GLU A 12 -3.47 14.19 -7.09
C GLU A 12 -2.76 13.78 -5.79
N ILE A 13 -3.02 12.57 -5.30
CA ILE A 13 -2.35 12.01 -4.13
C ILE A 13 -0.94 11.56 -4.48
N ILE A 14 -0.74 11.06 -5.71
CA ILE A 14 0.59 10.71 -6.24
C ILE A 14 0.92 11.55 -7.47
N LYS A 15 2.20 11.87 -7.62
CA LYS A 15 2.75 12.50 -8.83
C LYS A 15 3.96 11.70 -9.34
N SER A 16 4.09 11.64 -10.66
CA SER A 16 5.24 11.04 -11.33
C SER A 16 6.15 12.15 -11.86
N SER A 17 7.42 12.15 -11.45
CA SER A 17 8.44 13.08 -11.94
C SER A 17 9.77 12.35 -12.05
N ASN A 18 10.49 12.55 -13.16
CA ASN A 18 11.80 11.92 -13.41
C ASN A 18 11.82 10.40 -13.23
N GLY A 19 10.74 9.71 -13.63
CA GLY A 19 10.61 8.25 -13.50
C GLY A 19 10.28 7.75 -12.08
N VAL A 20 10.17 8.65 -11.10
CA VAL A 20 9.81 8.31 -9.72
C VAL A 20 8.36 8.69 -9.48
N THR A 21 7.60 7.79 -8.82
CA THR A 21 6.27 8.11 -8.31
C THR A 21 6.35 8.40 -6.82
N GLN A 22 5.79 9.53 -6.40
CA GLN A 22 5.82 9.98 -5.01
C GLN A 22 4.42 10.32 -4.53
N PHE A 23 4.14 10.03 -3.26
CA PHE A 23 2.98 10.58 -2.57
C PHE A 23 3.24 12.06 -2.29
N VAL A 24 2.28 12.92 -2.66
CA VAL A 24 2.33 14.37 -2.46
C VAL A 24 1.19 14.87 -1.56
N SER A 25 0.34 13.95 -1.10
CA SER A 25 -0.75 14.19 -0.15
C SER A 25 -0.96 12.95 0.71
N ASP A 26 -1.52 13.15 1.91
CA ASP A 26 -1.84 12.07 2.82
C ASP A 26 -3.01 11.24 2.29
N TYR A 27 -2.89 9.92 2.41
CA TYR A 27 -3.94 8.99 1.99
C TYR A 27 -4.07 7.82 2.95
N THR A 28 -5.27 7.66 3.50
CA THR A 28 -5.58 6.56 4.42
C THR A 28 -6.11 5.34 3.66
N ILE A 29 -5.41 4.22 3.80
CA ILE A 29 -5.84 2.93 3.24
C ILE A 29 -6.52 2.10 4.32
N LYS A 30 -7.81 1.80 4.12
CA LYS A 30 -8.62 1.07 5.10
C LYS A 30 -8.41 -0.45 5.12
N SER A 31 -7.56 -0.99 4.24
CA SER A 31 -7.31 -2.43 4.12
C SER A 31 -5.81 -2.73 4.12
N PRO A 32 -5.31 -3.57 5.04
CA PRO A 32 -3.92 -3.99 5.04
C PRO A 32 -3.48 -4.60 3.71
N SER A 33 -4.34 -5.40 3.07
CA SER A 33 -4.02 -6.02 1.77
C SER A 33 -3.90 -4.99 0.64
N ARG A 34 -4.78 -3.98 0.61
CA ARG A 34 -4.66 -2.88 -0.36
C ARG A 34 -3.38 -2.07 -0.13
N ALA A 35 -3.02 -1.80 1.12
CA ALA A 35 -1.81 -1.06 1.43
C ALA A 35 -0.55 -1.83 0.99
N ALA A 36 -0.50 -3.14 1.28
CA ALA A 36 0.61 -3.99 0.87
C ALA A 36 0.71 -4.10 -0.66
N GLY A 37 -0.43 -4.26 -1.34
CA GLY A 37 -0.47 -4.34 -2.80
C GLY A 37 -0.07 -3.04 -3.48
N LEU A 38 -0.44 -1.88 -2.91
CA LEU A 38 -0.03 -0.59 -3.43
C LEU A 38 1.49 -0.39 -3.38
N LEU A 39 2.13 -0.78 -2.28
CA LEU A 39 3.57 -0.59 -2.09
C LEU A 39 4.42 -1.59 -2.88
N THR A 40 3.93 -2.82 -3.02
CA THR A 40 4.69 -3.90 -3.68
C THR A 40 4.34 -4.06 -5.16
N GLY A 41 3.20 -3.52 -5.61
CA GLY A 41 2.64 -3.77 -6.93
C GLY A 41 2.01 -5.16 -7.11
N LEU A 42 2.03 -6.01 -6.08
CA LEU A 42 1.62 -7.40 -6.13
C LEU A 42 0.25 -7.64 -5.47
N ALA A 43 -0.41 -8.73 -5.83
CA ALA A 43 -1.57 -9.22 -5.08
C ALA A 43 -1.08 -9.98 -3.84
N VAL A 44 -1.17 -9.36 -2.67
CA VAL A 44 -0.60 -9.89 -1.42
C VAL A 44 -1.62 -9.84 -0.28
N SER A 45 -1.58 -10.87 0.58
CA SER A 45 -2.32 -10.86 1.85
C SER A 45 -1.63 -9.91 2.83
N GLY A 46 -2.26 -8.76 3.10
CA GLY A 46 -1.72 -7.78 4.04
C GLY A 46 -1.50 -8.37 5.42
N ARG A 47 -2.41 -9.25 5.88
CA ARG A 47 -2.26 -9.93 7.19
C ARG A 47 -0.96 -10.72 7.32
N LYS A 48 -0.44 -11.27 6.22
CA LYS A 48 0.83 -12.01 6.20
C LYS A 48 2.04 -11.12 5.92
N ALA A 49 1.87 -10.06 5.12
CA ALA A 49 2.97 -9.20 4.68
C ALA A 49 3.38 -8.17 5.71
N TRP A 50 2.43 -7.58 6.43
CA TRP A 50 2.72 -6.62 7.48
C TRP A 50 3.20 -7.34 8.73
N LYS A 51 4.38 -6.93 9.21
CA LYS A 51 5.05 -7.50 10.38
C LYS A 51 5.42 -6.40 11.36
N ASN A 52 5.45 -6.73 12.65
CA ASN A 52 6.04 -5.86 13.66
C ASN A 52 7.57 -5.89 13.58
N GLU A 53 8.23 -5.11 14.45
CA GLU A 53 9.69 -4.99 14.51
C GLU A 53 10.45 -6.31 14.78
N VAL A 54 9.78 -7.29 15.41
CA VAL A 54 10.34 -8.64 15.64
C VAL A 54 9.99 -9.64 14.54
N GLY A 55 9.31 -9.20 13.46
CA GLY A 55 9.01 -10.01 12.28
C GLY A 55 7.73 -10.85 12.36
N ILE A 56 6.90 -10.69 13.40
CA ILE A 56 5.63 -11.42 13.57
C ILE A 56 4.53 -10.73 12.75
N SER A 57 3.73 -11.52 12.02
CA SER A 57 2.72 -10.98 11.10
C SER A 57 1.45 -10.49 11.80
N LEU A 58 0.71 -9.57 11.17
CA LEU A 58 -0.61 -9.16 11.66
C LEU A 58 -1.60 -10.34 11.80
N LYS A 59 -1.46 -11.37 10.96
CA LYS A 59 -2.26 -12.59 11.08
C LYS A 59 -2.04 -13.23 12.45
N ASP A 60 -0.78 -13.38 12.85
CA ASP A 60 -0.41 -14.06 14.08
C ASP A 60 -0.72 -13.19 15.32
N ILE A 61 -0.70 -11.87 15.18
CA ILE A 61 -1.04 -10.92 16.25
C ILE A 61 -2.57 -10.85 16.49
N LEU A 62 -3.37 -10.88 15.42
CA LEU A 62 -4.80 -10.56 15.48
C LEU A 62 -5.75 -11.77 15.33
N GLY A 63 -5.23 -12.98 15.09
CA GLY A 63 -6.02 -14.20 14.89
C GLY A 63 -6.61 -14.35 13.50
#